data_AF-A0A3P6NZD2-F1
#
_entry.id   AF-A0A3P6NZD2-F1
#
_cell.length_a   1.000
_cell.length_b   1.000
_cell.length_c   1.000
_cell.angle_alpha   90.00
_cell.angle_beta   90.00
_cell.angle_gamma   90.00
#
_symmetry.space_group_name_H-M   'P 1'
#
loop_
_entity.id
_entity.type
_entity.pdbx_description
1 polymer ?
#
loop_
_entity_poly.entity_id
_entity_poly.type
_entity_poly.pdbx_seq_one_letter_code
_entity_poly.pdbx_strand_id
1 'polypeptide(L)'
;MRAGQEMPEARVLVLYTGGTIGMKSVDGVYVPVAHYLPEAVRELPPLNDKAYVEAHYAGAAIKPLCLPPVRHMHKRVLYWVCALPIKYISCEFIT
;
A
#
# COMPACT_ATOMS: atom_id res chain seq x y z
N MET A 1 -24.16 -1.52 22.43
CA MET A 1 -23.13 -2.26 21.66
C MET A 1 -23.79 -2.80 20.39
N ARG A 2 -23.49 -2.26 19.20
CA ARG A 2 -23.95 -2.87 17.94
C ARG A 2 -22.95 -3.96 17.56
N ALA A 3 -23.35 -5.20 17.76
CA ALA A 3 -22.68 -6.37 17.23
C ALA A 3 -22.85 -6.41 15.69
N GLY A 4 -21.77 -6.71 14.97
CA GLY A 4 -21.85 -7.37 13.66
C GLY A 4 -22.16 -6.55 12.40
N GLN A 5 -22.06 -5.21 12.40
CA GLN A 5 -22.11 -4.49 11.12
C GLN A 5 -20.72 -4.46 10.47
N GLU A 6 -20.51 -5.30 9.46
CA GLU A 6 -19.36 -5.24 8.57
C GLU A 6 -19.35 -3.85 7.90
N MET A 7 -18.29 -3.07 8.15
CA MET A 7 -18.19 -1.71 7.61
C MET A 7 -18.04 -1.80 6.08
N PRO A 8 -18.74 -0.95 5.31
CA PRO A 8 -18.62 -0.95 3.86
C PRO A 8 -17.17 -0.74 3.41
N GLU A 9 -16.77 -1.41 2.34
CA GLU A 9 -15.43 -1.31 1.79
C GLU A 9 -15.29 -0.16 0.78
N ALA A 10 -14.16 0.54 0.85
CA ALA A 10 -13.68 1.45 -0.18
C ALA A 10 -12.46 0.82 -0.85
N ARG A 11 -12.43 0.78 -2.18
CA ARG A 11 -11.37 0.15 -2.98
C ARG A 11 -10.56 1.20 -3.71
N VAL A 12 -9.24 1.18 -3.49
CA VAL A 12 -8.30 2.17 -4.04
C VAL A 12 -7.20 1.46 -4.83
N LEU A 13 -6.90 1.95 -6.02
CA LEU A 13 -5.70 1.54 -6.76
C LEU A 13 -4.62 2.60 -6.57
N VAL A 14 -3.52 2.23 -5.94
CA VAL A 14 -2.35 3.09 -5.77
C VAL A 14 -1.42 2.86 -6.95
N LEU A 15 -1.30 3.87 -7.80
CA LEU A 15 -0.33 3.89 -8.90
C LEU A 15 0.98 4.46 -8.38
N TYR A 16 1.95 3.59 -8.13
CA TYR A 16 3.28 4.00 -7.68
C TYR A 16 4.17 4.28 -8.89
N THR A 17 4.48 5.55 -9.10
CA THR A 17 5.24 6.07 -10.26
C THR A 17 6.74 6.22 -9.99
N GLY A 18 7.20 6.04 -8.74
CA GLY A 18 8.59 6.26 -8.35
C GLY A 18 8.77 7.44 -7.39
N GLY A 19 9.92 8.10 -7.46
CA GLY A 19 10.32 9.19 -6.55
C GLY A 19 10.87 8.70 -5.21
N THR A 20 11.36 9.65 -4.40
CA THR A 20 12.13 9.40 -3.18
C THR A 20 11.41 8.53 -2.15
N ILE A 21 10.07 8.55 -2.11
CA ILE A 21 9.26 7.79 -1.16
C ILE A 21 9.48 6.26 -1.25
N GLY A 22 9.90 5.74 -2.40
CA GLY A 22 10.23 4.32 -2.56
C GLY A 22 11.70 4.07 -2.89
N MET A 23 12.57 5.03 -2.61
CA MET A 23 14.03 4.85 -2.71
C MET A 23 14.58 4.27 -1.40
N LYS A 24 15.70 3.55 -1.51
CA LYS A 24 16.43 3.01 -0.36
C LYS A 24 17.76 3.73 -0.21
N SER A 25 18.18 3.99 1.02
CA SER A 25 19.55 4.47 1.28
C SER A 25 20.53 3.30 1.09
N VAL A 26 21.47 3.47 0.16
CA VAL A 26 22.57 2.56 -0.12
C VAL A 26 23.84 3.41 -0.10
N ASP A 27 24.77 3.08 0.80
CA ASP A 27 26.04 3.80 1.00
C ASP A 27 25.87 5.32 1.18
N GLY A 28 24.80 5.74 1.87
CA GLY A 28 24.52 7.15 2.18
C GLY A 28 23.81 7.93 1.08
N VAL A 29 23.49 7.30 -0.06
CA VAL A 29 22.74 7.93 -1.16
C VAL A 29 21.43 7.19 -1.39
N TYR A 30 20.37 7.93 -1.77
CA TYR A 30 19.11 7.31 -2.16
C TYR A 30 19.19 6.77 -3.58
N VAL A 31 18.85 5.50 -3.75
CA VAL A 31 18.76 4.85 -5.06
C VAL A 31 17.37 4.25 -5.28
N PRO A 32 16.87 4.22 -6.53
CA PRO A 32 15.62 3.52 -6.82
C PRO A 32 15.81 2.02 -6.64
N VAL A 33 14.93 1.39 -5.85
CA VAL A 33 14.91 -0.05 -5.65
C VAL A 33 13.53 -0.56 -6.05
N ALA A 34 13.49 -1.50 -7.00
CA ALA A 34 12.26 -2.10 -7.46
C ALA A 34 11.48 -2.70 -6.28
N HIS A 35 10.18 -2.43 -6.24
CA HIS A 35 9.23 -2.97 -5.25
C HIS A 35 9.51 -2.63 -3.78
N TYR A 36 10.48 -1.78 -3.46
CA TYR A 36 10.85 -1.43 -2.08
C TYR A 36 9.66 -0.87 -1.28
N LEU A 37 8.96 0.13 -1.82
CA LEU A 37 7.77 0.69 -1.14
C LEU A 37 6.63 -0.34 -1.01
N PRO A 38 6.18 -1.03 -2.08
CA PRO A 38 5.16 -2.08 -1.95
C PRO A 38 5.48 -3.18 -0.93
N GLU A 39 6.75 -3.56 -0.78
CA GLU A 39 7.21 -4.53 0.21
C GLU A 39 7.18 -3.94 1.62
N ALA A 40 7.71 -2.74 1.81
CA ALA A 40 7.71 -2.06 3.11
C ALA A 40 6.28 -1.85 3.64
N VAL A 41 5.36 -1.40 2.78
CA VAL A 41 3.97 -1.14 3.17
C VAL A 41 3.25 -2.41 3.62
N ARG A 42 3.59 -3.58 3.05
CA ARG A 42 3.03 -4.87 3.49
C ARG A 42 3.38 -5.21 4.94
N GLU A 43 4.56 -4.80 5.39
CA GLU A 43 5.07 -5.14 6.72
C GLU A 43 4.72 -4.11 7.79
N LEU A 44 4.28 -2.91 7.40
CA LEU A 44 3.97 -1.83 8.33
C LEU A 44 2.54 -1.96 8.89
N PRO A 45 2.36 -2.25 10.20
CA PRO A 45 1.03 -2.40 10.79
C PRO A 45 0.08 -1.19 10.61
N PRO A 46 0.56 0.08 10.65
CA PRO A 46 -0.29 1.24 10.38
C PRO A 46 -0.87 1.30 8.96
N LEU A 47 -0.27 0.56 8.01
CA LEU A 47 -0.66 0.57 6.61
C LEU A 47 -1.24 -0.77 6.14
N ASN A 48 -1.03 -1.86 6.88
CA ASN A 48 -1.53 -3.17 6.50
C ASN A 48 -2.03 -3.97 7.72
N ASP A 49 -3.35 -3.99 7.87
CA ASP A 49 -4.10 -4.86 8.76
C ASP A 49 -4.12 -6.30 8.20
N LYS A 50 -3.02 -7.01 8.44
CA LYS A 50 -2.83 -8.40 7.98
C LYS A 50 -3.91 -9.35 8.50
N ALA A 51 -4.40 -9.13 9.72
CA ALA A 51 -5.42 -9.98 10.33
C ALA A 51 -6.74 -9.90 9.54
N TYR A 52 -7.15 -8.69 9.17
CA TYR A 52 -8.33 -8.49 8.33
C TYR A 52 -8.15 -9.10 6.93
N VAL A 53 -7.00 -8.87 6.30
CA VAL A 53 -6.72 -9.43 4.96
C VAL A 53 -6.75 -10.96 4.99
N GLU A 54 -6.18 -11.60 6.01
CA GLU A 54 -6.18 -13.05 6.10
C GLU A 54 -7.58 -13.61 6.40
N ALA A 55 -8.36 -12.96 7.27
CA ALA A 55 -9.71 -13.41 7.60
C ALA A 55 -10.70 -13.30 6.42
N HIS A 56 -10.56 -12.27 5.58
CA HIS A 56 -11.55 -11.97 4.52
C HIS A 56 -11.06 -12.29 3.09
N TYR A 57 -9.74 -12.35 2.86
CA TYR A 57 -9.13 -12.46 1.54
C TYR A 57 -8.07 -13.58 1.44
N ALA A 58 -8.04 -14.55 2.37
CA ALA A 58 -7.09 -15.66 2.31
C ALA A 58 -7.08 -16.41 0.96
N GLY A 59 -8.25 -16.61 0.34
CA GLY A 59 -8.40 -17.30 -0.94
C GLY A 59 -8.28 -16.42 -2.20
N ALA A 60 -8.01 -15.12 -2.06
CA ALA A 60 -7.90 -14.23 -3.21
C ALA A 60 -6.59 -14.47 -3.98
N ALA A 61 -6.67 -14.55 -5.31
CA ALA A 61 -5.50 -14.70 -6.17
C ALA A 61 -4.50 -13.53 -6.03
N ILE A 62 -5.01 -12.32 -5.80
CA ILE A 62 -4.23 -11.12 -5.49
C ILE A 62 -4.80 -10.51 -4.22
N LYS A 63 -4.09 -10.66 -3.10
CA LYS A 63 -4.51 -10.12 -1.81
C LYS A 63 -4.40 -8.59 -1.79
N PRO A 64 -5.46 -7.85 -1.41
CA PRO A 64 -5.36 -6.43 -1.14
C PRO A 64 -4.54 -6.18 0.12
N LEU A 65 -4.06 -4.94 0.27
CA LEU A 65 -3.68 -4.38 1.57
C LEU A 65 -4.91 -3.71 2.19
N CYS A 66 -4.97 -3.67 3.50
CA CYS A 66 -6.07 -3.02 4.20
C CYS A 66 -5.53 -2.05 5.25
N LEU A 67 -6.02 -0.82 5.26
CA LEU A 67 -5.71 0.08 6.37
C LEU A 67 -6.42 -0.39 7.64
N PRO A 68 -5.78 -0.30 8.82
CA PRO A 68 -6.47 -0.44 10.10
C PRO A 68 -7.65 0.53 10.23
N PRO A 69 -8.56 0.34 11.20
CA PRO A 69 -9.66 1.25 11.41
C PRO A 69 -9.17 2.69 11.64
N VAL A 70 -9.61 3.63 10.81
CA VAL A 70 -9.22 5.05 10.91
C VAL A 70 -10.30 5.80 11.69
N ARG A 71 -9.90 6.67 12.61
CA ARG A 71 -10.83 7.48 13.41
C ARG A 71 -11.73 8.31 12.49
N HIS A 72 -13.04 8.32 12.78
CA HIS A 72 -14.06 9.01 11.98
C HIS A 72 -14.26 8.48 10.55
N MET A 73 -13.64 7.35 10.19
CA MET A 73 -13.91 6.65 8.94
C MET A 73 -14.96 5.57 9.16
N HIS A 74 -16.04 5.60 8.37
CA HIS A 74 -17.10 4.59 8.43
C HIS A 74 -16.96 3.51 7.35
N LYS A 75 -15.76 3.37 6.77
CA LYS A 75 -15.43 2.40 5.72
C LYS A 75 -14.10 1.69 6.00
N ARG A 76 -13.95 0.45 5.53
CA ARG A 76 -12.65 -0.22 5.45
C ARG A 76 -11.99 0.15 4.13
N VAL A 77 -10.73 0.61 4.17
CA VAL A 77 -10.00 0.98 2.96
C VAL A 77 -9.13 -0.19 2.54
N LEU A 78 -9.45 -0.77 1.40
CA LEU A 78 -8.65 -1.78 0.73
C LEU A 78 -7.93 -1.14 -0.44
N TYR A 79 -6.68 -1.53 -0.64
CA TYR A 79 -5.89 -0.97 -1.71
C TYR A 79 -4.92 -1.95 -2.32
N TRP A 80 -4.64 -1.73 -3.60
CA TRP A 80 -3.63 -2.47 -4.37
C TRP A 80 -2.57 -1.49 -4.81
N VAL A 81 -1.31 -1.89 -4.68
CA VAL A 81 -0.18 -1.10 -5.16
C VAL A 81 0.28 -1.66 -6.49
N CYS A 82 0.05 -0.89 -7.56
CA CYS A 82 0.59 -1.16 -8.88
C CYS A 82 1.86 -0.33 -9.05
N ALA A 83 3.01 -0.99 -8.96
CA ALA A 83 4.29 -0.36 -9.28
C ALA A 83 4.43 -0.30 -10.81
N LEU A 84 4.46 0.90 -11.36
CA LEU A 84 4.79 1.10 -12.76
C LEU A 84 6.29 0.81 -12.96
N PRO A 85 6.71 0.35 -14.15
CA PRO A 85 8.12 0.11 -14.42
C PRO A 85 8.91 1.39 -14.13
N ILE A 86 9.87 1.28 -13.20
CA ILE A 86 10.75 2.38 -12.79
C ILE A 86 11.67 2.67 -13.98
N LYS A 87 11.18 3.50 -14.90
CA LYS A 87 11.97 3.99 -16.03
C LYS A 87 12.54 5.38 -15.77
N TYR A 88 12.06 6.08 -14.74
CA TYR A 88 12.29 7.50 -14.57
C TYR A 88 12.43 7.88 -13.09
N ILE A 89 13.52 8.56 -12.75
CA ILE A 89 13.57 9.42 -11.56
C ILE A 89 12.72 10.65 -11.89
N SER A 90 11.94 11.18 -10.96
CA SER A 90 10.98 12.28 -11.23
C SER A 90 11.58 13.49 -11.97
N CYS A 91 12.89 13.71 -11.87
CA CYS A 91 13.62 14.75 -12.59
C CYS A 91 13.64 14.55 -14.12
N GLU A 92 13.53 13.33 -14.64
CA GLU A 92 13.50 13.05 -16.08
C GLU A 92 12.17 13.42 -16.76
N PHE A 93 11.14 13.79 -15.99
CA PHE A 93 9.89 14.34 -16.52
C PHE A 93 9.86 15.87 -16.59
N ILE A 94 10.92 16.56 -16.10
CA ILE A 94 11.00 18.03 -16.02
C ILE A 94 12.13 18.57 -16.92
N THR A 95 12.70 17.74 -17.81
CA THR A 95 13.72 18.18 -18.77
C THR A 95 13.26 17.98 -20.20
#